data_AF-A0A5N9CC70-F1
#
_entry.id   AF-A0A5N9CC70-F1
#
_cell.length_a   1.000
_cell.length_b   1.000
_cell.length_c   1.000
_cell.angle_alpha   90.00
_cell.angle_beta   90.00
_cell.angle_gamma   90.00
#
_symmetry.space_group_name_H-M   'P 1'
#
loop_
_entity.id
_entity.type
_entity.pdbx_description
1 polymer ?
#
loop_
_entity_poly.entity_id
_entity_poly.type
_entity_poly.pdbx_seq_one_letter_code
_entity_poly.pdbx_strand_id
1 'polypeptide(L)'
;MVQNRRVRKTKLMRQVEEQYHNEPLETLLPRLYNEMGLPGMVREIGIGKATLWYWMLKFGVELRKIAVVPGEDVYTQKSAR
;
A
#
# COMPACT_ATOMS: atom_id res chain seq x y z
N MET A 1 15.36 -8.38 -0.19
CA MET A 1 14.85 -7.38 -1.15
C MET A 1 13.85 -8.08 -2.05
N VAL A 2 12.54 -7.80 -1.94
CA VAL A 2 11.56 -8.41 -2.87
C VAL A 2 11.68 -7.65 -4.18
N GLN A 3 12.48 -8.18 -5.10
CA GLN A 3 12.48 -7.75 -6.49
C GLN A 3 11.15 -8.22 -7.11
N ASN A 4 10.13 -7.38 -7.08
CA ASN A 4 8.92 -7.67 -7.84
C ASN A 4 9.17 -7.29 -9.32
N ARG A 5 9.02 -8.30 -10.18
CA ARG A 5 9.06 -8.24 -11.65
C ARG A 5 8.36 -6.96 -12.13
N ARG A 6 9.02 -6.11 -12.93
CA ARG A 6 8.51 -4.77 -13.38
C ARG A 6 7.01 -4.82 -13.71
N VAL A 7 6.17 -4.47 -12.74
CA VAL A 7 4.72 -4.50 -12.87
C VAL A 7 4.34 -3.35 -13.79
N ARG A 8 3.70 -3.63 -14.93
CA ARG A 8 3.28 -2.56 -15.85
C ARG A 8 2.22 -1.68 -15.17
N LYS A 9 2.57 -0.42 -14.90
CA LYS A 9 1.70 0.58 -14.28
C LYS A 9 0.73 1.16 -15.32
N THR A 10 -0.53 1.36 -14.91
CA THR A 10 -1.55 2.00 -15.75
C THR A 10 -1.35 3.51 -15.77
N LYS A 11 -2.12 4.25 -16.58
CA LYS A 11 -2.13 5.72 -16.54
C LYS A 11 -2.56 6.23 -15.16
N LEU A 12 -3.65 5.69 -14.61
CA LEU A 12 -4.17 6.08 -13.30
C LEU A 12 -3.15 5.81 -12.18
N MET A 13 -2.44 4.68 -12.23
CA MET A 13 -1.38 4.39 -11.27
C MET A 13 -0.31 5.47 -11.25
N ARG A 14 0.19 5.87 -12.44
CA ARG A 14 1.24 6.90 -12.55
C ARG A 14 0.75 8.27 -12.10
N GLN A 15 -0.50 8.61 -12.41
CA GLN A 15 -1.11 9.86 -11.94
C GLN A 15 -1.16 9.94 -10.42
N VAL A 16 -1.51 8.83 -9.76
CA VAL A 16 -1.46 8.76 -8.29
C VAL A 16 -0.02 8.95 -7.81
N GLU A 17 0.96 8.25 -8.39
CA GLU A 17 2.37 8.43 -7.99
C GLU A 17 2.83 9.90 -8.13
N GLU A 18 2.49 10.56 -9.23
CA GLU A 18 2.78 11.98 -9.47
C GLU A 18 2.16 12.88 -8.39
N GLN A 19 0.94 12.59 -7.94
CA GLN A 19 0.26 13.31 -6.84
C GLN A 19 0.99 13.15 -5.49
N TYR A 20 1.65 12.02 -5.26
CA TYR A 20 2.41 11.71 -4.06
C TYR A 20 3.93 11.83 -4.28
N HIS A 21 4.37 12.90 -4.95
CA HIS A 21 5.79 13.21 -5.16
C HIS A 21 6.60 12.10 -5.86
N ASN A 22 5.97 11.37 -6.78
CA ASN A 22 6.52 10.20 -7.47
C ASN A 22 6.90 9.03 -6.55
N GLU A 23 6.28 8.92 -5.37
CA GLU A 23 6.43 7.74 -4.52
C GLU A 23 5.84 6.50 -5.22
N PRO A 24 6.59 5.40 -5.36
CA PRO A 24 6.06 4.18 -5.97
C PRO A 24 4.88 3.60 -5.20
N LEU A 25 3.83 3.16 -5.91
CA LEU A 25 2.65 2.53 -5.31
C LEU A 25 2.96 1.34 -4.40
N GLU A 26 4.05 0.62 -4.67
CA GLU A 26 4.55 -0.49 -3.86
C GLU A 26 4.86 -0.08 -2.41
N THR A 27 5.28 1.18 -2.21
CA THR A 27 5.61 1.77 -0.90
C THR A 27 4.46 2.62 -0.37
N LEU A 28 3.84 3.40 -1.25
CA LEU A 28 2.77 4.32 -0.92
C LEU A 28 1.54 3.60 -0.35
N LEU A 29 1.07 2.53 -1.02
CA LEU A 29 -0.19 1.87 -0.64
C LEU A 29 -0.12 1.22 0.76
N PRO A 30 0.92 0.46 1.14
CA PRO A 30 1.07 -0.05 2.50
C PRO A 30 1.18 1.07 3.54
N ARG A 31 1.92 2.14 3.23
CA ARG A 31 2.11 3.27 4.14
C ARG A 31 0.78 3.96 4.45
N LEU A 32 0.03 4.36 3.42
CA LEU A 32 -1.29 4.96 3.60
C LEU A 32 -2.27 4.01 4.28
N TYR A 33 -2.21 2.70 4.00
CA TYR A 33 -3.06 1.73 4.69
C TYR A 33 -2.78 1.71 6.20
N ASN A 34 -1.52 1.77 6.62
CA ASN A 34 -1.16 1.82 8.04
C ASN A 34 -1.59 3.14 8.70
N GLU A 35 -1.50 4.26 7.99
CA GLU A 35 -1.84 5.59 8.50
C GLU A 35 -3.36 5.81 8.68
N MET A 36 -4.17 5.38 7.72
CA MET A 36 -5.61 5.73 7.68
C MET A 36 -6.55 4.57 7.37
N GLY A 37 -6.02 3.38 7.12
CA GLY A 37 -6.80 2.22 6.70
C GLY A 37 -7.44 2.38 5.32
N LEU A 38 -8.02 1.29 4.81
CA LEU A 38 -8.61 1.29 3.47
C LEU A 38 -9.74 2.31 3.26
N PRO A 39 -10.68 2.53 4.20
CA PRO A 39 -11.71 3.56 4.01
C PRO A 39 -11.12 4.97 3.92
N GLY A 40 -10.04 5.26 4.66
CA GLY A 40 -9.30 6.52 4.56
C GLY A 40 -8.69 6.68 3.19
N MET A 41 -7.95 5.67 2.71
CA MET A 41 -7.31 5.69 1.39
C MET A 41 -8.30 5.93 0.24
N VAL A 42 -9.50 5.34 0.30
CA VAL A 42 -10.54 5.55 -0.73
C VAL A 42 -10.92 7.04 -0.82
N ARG A 43 -11.06 7.71 0.33
CA ARG A 43 -11.39 9.14 0.37
C ARG A 43 -10.21 10.02 -0.06
N GLU A 44 -9.02 9.67 0.41
CA GLU A 44 -7.79 10.43 0.17
C GLU A 44 -7.34 10.38 -1.30
N ILE A 45 -7.28 9.17 -1.88
CA ILE A 45 -6.83 8.97 -3.27
C ILE A 45 -7.98 9.21 -4.26
N GLY A 46 -9.24 9.14 -3.81
CA GLY A 46 -10.43 9.29 -4.67
C GLY A 46 -10.68 8.10 -5.60
N ILE A 47 -10.18 6.91 -5.25
CA ILE A 47 -10.29 5.69 -6.05
C ILE A 47 -11.12 4.64 -5.31
N GLY A 48 -11.93 3.89 -6.07
CA GLY A 48 -12.78 2.83 -5.51
C GLY A 48 -12.03 1.73 -4.78
N LYS A 49 -12.65 1.19 -3.72
CA LYS A 49 -12.11 0.14 -2.85
C LYS A 49 -11.55 -1.07 -3.63
N ALA A 50 -12.28 -1.56 -4.63
CA ALA A 50 -11.88 -2.71 -5.43
C ALA A 50 -10.59 -2.46 -6.22
N THR A 51 -10.43 -1.24 -6.74
CA THR A 51 -9.23 -0.84 -7.48
C THR A 51 -8.01 -0.80 -6.55
N LEU A 52 -8.13 -0.23 -5.35
CA LEU A 52 -7.03 -0.21 -4.38
C LEU A 52 -6.64 -1.62 -3.92
N TRP A 53 -7.63 -2.49 -3.64
CA TRP A 53 -7.37 -3.90 -3.35
C TRP A 53 -6.64 -4.60 -4.48
N TYR A 54 -7.11 -4.41 -5.72
CA TYR A 54 -6.47 -4.99 -6.89
C TYR A 54 -5.02 -4.51 -7.04
N TRP A 55 -4.74 -3.23 -6.77
CA TRP A 55 -3.38 -2.71 -6.85
C TRP A 55 -2.48 -3.31 -5.78
N MET A 56 -2.94 -3.38 -4.53
CA MET A 56 -2.20 -4.05 -3.45
C MET A 56 -1.86 -5.50 -3.82
N LEU A 57 -2.83 -6.25 -4.34
CA LEU A 57 -2.62 -7.61 -4.84
C LEU A 57 -1.59 -7.64 -5.99
N LYS A 58 -1.73 -6.75 -6.98
CA LYS A 58 -0.86 -6.66 -8.15
C LYS A 58 0.60 -6.37 -7.77
N PHE A 59 0.83 -5.60 -6.71
CA PHE A 59 2.17 -5.29 -6.20
C PHE A 59 2.67 -6.32 -5.18
N GLY A 60 1.88 -7.33 -4.82
CA GLY A 60 2.25 -8.35 -3.85
C GLY A 60 2.29 -7.82 -2.41
N VAL A 61 1.43 -6.83 -2.09
CA VAL A 61 1.26 -6.32 -0.74
C VAL A 61 0.45 -7.32 0.08
N GLU A 62 1.06 -7.82 1.15
CA GLU A 62 0.42 -8.69 2.13
C GLU A 62 0.01 -7.87 3.36
N LEU A 63 -1.28 -7.86 3.68
CA LEU A 63 -1.79 -7.18 4.87
C LEU A 63 -1.93 -8.16 6.03
N ARG A 64 -1.34 -7.80 7.18
CA ARG A 64 -1.46 -8.55 8.42
C ARG A 64 -2.13 -7.67 9.46
N LYS A 65 -3.26 -8.14 10.00
CA LYS A 65 -3.92 -7.48 11.13
C LYS A 65 -3.31 -7.99 12.41
N ILE A 66 -2.80 -7.08 13.22
CA ILE A 66 -2.18 -7.39 14.52
C ILE A 66 -2.95 -6.59 15.55
N ALA A 67 -3.36 -7.25 16.64
CA ALA A 67 -3.91 -6.55 17.79
C ALA A 67 -2.75 -5.94 18.56
N VAL A 68 -2.82 -4.64 18.80
CA VAL A 68 -1.80 -3.87 19.52
C VAL A 68 -2.49 -3.18 20.70
N VAL A 69 -1.85 -3.19 21.86
CA VAL A 69 -2.37 -2.45 23.03
C VAL A 69 -2.02 -0.96 22.90
N PRO A 70 -2.80 -0.05 23.51
CA PRO A 70 -2.51 1.38 23.45
C PRO A 70 -1.10 1.70 23.97
N GLY A 71 -0.34 2.48 23.20
CA GLY A 71 1.02 2.90 23.55
C GLY A 71 2.14 1.99 23.05
N GLU A 72 1.83 0.90 22.33
CA GLU A 72 2.82 0.05 21.67
C GLU A 72 2.92 0.32 20.18
N ASP A 73 4.14 0.37 19.66
CA ASP A 73 4.45 0.34 18.22
C ASP A 73 4.85 -1.08 17.81
N VAL A 74 4.26 -1.58 16.72
CA VAL A 74 4.59 -2.91 16.18
C VAL A 74 5.25 -2.79 14.82
N TYR A 75 6.46 -3.30 14.71
CA TYR A 75 7.21 -3.41 13.47
C TYR A 75 7.25 -4.86 13.01
N THR A 76 6.92 -5.11 11.73
CA THR A 76 7.06 -6.45 11.16
C THR A 76 8.25 -6.50 10.22
N GLN A 77 9.12 -7.50 10.42
CA GLN A 77 10.22 -7.80 9.50
C GLN A 77 9.88 -9.05 8.69
N LYS A 78 10.30 -9.09 7.43
CA LYS A 78 10.27 -10.32 6.63
C LYS A 78 11.42 -11.20 7.11
N SER A 79 11.12 -12.29 7.81
CA SER A 79 12.14 -13.30 8.10
C SER A 79 12.54 -13.97 6.79
N ALA A 80 13.80 -13.80 6.40
CA ALA A 80 14.37 -14.53 5.27
C ALA A 80 14.62 -15.97 5.72
N ARG A 81 13.67 -16.85 5.47
CA ARG A 81 13.90 -18.30 5.40
C ARG A 81 14.04 -18.71 3.95
#